data_AF-A0A5J4PRU6-F1
#
_entry.id   AF-A0A5J4PRU6-F1
#
_cell.length_a   1.000
_cell.length_b   1.000
_cell.length_c   1.000
_cell.angle_alpha   90.00
_cell.angle_beta   90.00
_cell.angle_gamma   90.00
#
_symmetry.space_group_name_H-M   'P 1'
#
loop_
_entity.id
_entity.type
_entity.pdbx_description
1 polymer ?
#
loop_
_entity_poly.entity_id
_entity_poly.type
_entity_poly.pdbx_seq_one_letter_code
_entity_poly.pdbx_strand_id
1 'polypeptide(L)'
;GDQSEKAQQQDLPREPTPMKKKREIQPAPNKGSLPPNSKIPTSHTLYDFVYDQKKKVWIPWMDTCPDYIIKAKTAFTEMIVPTVDSVRNTHVINMLVKCHKHVLSIGSTGTGKTVTLEQYLYKQIAQEYIPIPLRFSAQTSATATQRSLDDKMERRRTGIVGSPPGSYYVVFVDDLNMPKLEIYGA
;
A
#
# COMPACT_ATOMS: atom_id res chain seq x y z
N GLY A 1 -27.60 -34.21 -81.35
CA GLY A 1 -28.04 -33.06 -80.55
C GLY A 1 -26.86 -32.64 -79.71
N ASP A 2 -26.17 -31.59 -80.11
CA ASP A 2 -26.45 -30.19 -79.72
C ASP A 2 -25.75 -29.90 -78.38
N GLN A 3 -24.62 -29.19 -78.47
CA GLN A 3 -24.42 -27.84 -77.92
C GLN A 3 -23.94 -27.88 -76.46
N SER A 4 -22.66 -27.67 -76.22
CA SER A 4 -22.08 -26.34 -75.94
C SER A 4 -22.72 -25.67 -74.73
N GLU A 5 -22.28 -26.06 -73.53
CA GLU A 5 -22.43 -25.27 -72.31
C GLU A 5 -21.28 -25.58 -71.34
N LYS A 6 -20.09 -25.04 -71.66
CA LYS A 6 -19.05 -24.81 -70.64
C LYS A 6 -19.31 -23.43 -70.06
N ALA A 7 -20.26 -23.37 -69.12
CA ALA A 7 -20.51 -22.17 -68.33
C ALA A 7 -19.35 -21.93 -67.37
N GLN A 8 -18.92 -20.67 -67.32
CA GLN A 8 -17.91 -20.12 -66.47
C GLN A 8 -18.31 -20.27 -65.00
N GLN A 9 -17.55 -21.04 -64.21
CA GLN A 9 -17.60 -20.93 -62.76
C GLN A 9 -16.45 -20.01 -62.32
N GLN A 10 -16.78 -18.75 -62.05
CA GLN A 10 -15.86 -17.76 -61.50
C GLN A 10 -15.44 -18.17 -60.08
N ASP A 11 -14.13 -18.16 -59.82
CA ASP A 11 -13.56 -18.26 -58.47
C ASP A 11 -13.97 -17.01 -57.66
N LEU A 12 -14.95 -17.17 -56.76
CA LEU A 12 -15.23 -16.19 -55.72
C LEU A 12 -14.17 -16.31 -54.61
N PRO A 13 -13.55 -15.20 -54.16
CA PRO A 13 -12.59 -15.25 -53.06
C PRO A 13 -13.29 -15.68 -51.77
N ARG A 14 -12.79 -16.75 -51.14
CA ARG A 14 -13.29 -17.26 -49.85
C ARG A 14 -13.11 -16.18 -48.78
N GLU A 15 -14.18 -15.87 -48.06
CA GLU A 15 -14.11 -14.99 -46.90
C GLU A 15 -13.08 -15.52 -45.87
N PRO A 16 -12.22 -14.66 -45.30
CA PRO A 16 -11.29 -15.10 -44.28
C PRO A 16 -12.06 -15.51 -43.02
N THR A 17 -11.86 -16.77 -42.61
CA THR A 17 -12.43 -17.33 -41.38
C THR A 17 -12.06 -16.45 -40.18
N PRO A 18 -12.99 -16.13 -39.25
CA PRO A 18 -12.67 -15.28 -38.11
C PRO A 18 -11.56 -15.92 -37.27
N MET A 19 -10.42 -15.24 -37.16
CA MET A 19 -9.33 -15.67 -36.29
C MET A 19 -9.86 -15.73 -34.85
N LYS A 20 -9.82 -16.92 -34.25
CA LYS A 20 -10.09 -17.11 -32.82
C LYS A 20 -9.17 -16.16 -32.05
N LYS A 21 -9.75 -15.18 -31.35
CA LYS A 21 -9.02 -14.31 -30.40
C LYS A 21 -8.14 -15.21 -29.53
N LYS A 22 -6.82 -15.08 -29.68
CA LYS A 22 -5.84 -15.80 -28.84
C LYS A 22 -6.18 -15.42 -27.40
N ARG A 23 -6.70 -16.37 -26.61
CA ARG A 23 -6.91 -16.14 -25.18
C ARG A 23 -5.53 -15.77 -24.63
N GLU A 24 -5.40 -14.54 -24.18
CA GLU A 24 -4.25 -14.10 -23.42
C GLU A 24 -4.13 -15.04 -22.21
N ILE A 25 -3.11 -15.90 -22.22
CA ILE A 25 -2.86 -16.83 -21.14
C ILE A 25 -2.40 -15.96 -19.98
N GLN A 26 -3.30 -15.71 -19.04
CA GLN A 26 -2.94 -15.09 -17.78
C GLN A 26 -1.86 -15.96 -17.12
N PRO A 27 -0.77 -15.37 -16.61
CA PRO A 27 0.27 -16.14 -15.95
C PRO A 27 -0.36 -16.97 -14.83
N ALA A 28 0.08 -18.22 -14.71
CA ALA A 28 -0.44 -19.11 -13.69
C ALA A 28 -0.33 -18.44 -12.31
N PRO A 29 -1.40 -18.46 -11.50
CA PRO A 29 -1.37 -17.90 -10.15
C PRO A 29 -0.20 -18.51 -9.36
N ASN A 30 0.59 -17.68 -8.67
CA ASN A 30 1.53 -18.12 -7.64
C ASN A 30 0.79 -19.03 -6.64
N LYS A 31 1.48 -20.01 -6.05
CA LYS A 31 0.90 -20.96 -5.08
C LYS A 31 0.09 -20.21 -4.01
N GLY A 32 -1.24 -20.33 -4.04
CA GLY A 32 -2.15 -19.69 -3.08
C GLY A 32 -2.92 -18.47 -3.60
N SER A 33 -2.58 -17.93 -4.78
CA SER A 33 -3.37 -16.87 -5.41
C SER A 33 -4.65 -17.38 -6.08
N LEU A 34 -5.69 -16.55 -6.04
CA LEU A 34 -7.04 -16.89 -6.45
C LEU A 34 -7.47 -16.03 -7.66
N PRO A 35 -8.14 -16.62 -8.69
CA PRO A 35 -8.71 -15.85 -9.80
C PRO A 35 -9.75 -14.80 -9.36
N PRO A 36 -10.09 -13.78 -10.18
CA PRO A 36 -11.05 -12.72 -9.80
C PRO A 36 -12.41 -13.21 -9.31
N ASN A 37 -12.92 -14.27 -9.94
CA ASN A 37 -14.28 -14.78 -9.74
C ASN A 37 -14.30 -16.11 -8.99
N SER A 38 -13.19 -16.50 -8.36
CA SER A 38 -13.15 -17.72 -7.55
C SER A 38 -13.82 -17.50 -6.20
N LYS A 39 -14.45 -18.55 -5.67
CA LYS A 39 -14.89 -18.58 -4.28
C LYS A 39 -13.67 -18.59 -3.36
N ILE A 40 -13.73 -17.83 -2.28
CA ILE A 40 -12.72 -17.88 -1.22
C ILE A 40 -12.81 -19.27 -0.56
N PRO A 41 -11.69 -19.99 -0.37
CA PRO A 41 -11.70 -21.27 0.33
C PRO A 41 -12.27 -21.12 1.75
N THR A 42 -13.01 -22.12 2.23
CA THR A 42 -13.64 -22.08 3.57
C THR A 42 -12.64 -21.90 4.72
N SER A 43 -11.37 -22.29 4.51
CA SER A 43 -10.30 -22.12 5.50
C SER A 43 -9.71 -20.72 5.58
N HIS A 44 -10.12 -19.81 4.69
CA HIS A 44 -9.58 -18.45 4.59
C HIS A 44 -10.70 -17.41 4.55
N THR A 45 -10.33 -16.17 4.81
CA THR A 45 -11.22 -15.01 4.75
C THR A 45 -10.77 -14.05 3.65
N LEU A 46 -11.62 -13.08 3.28
CA LEU A 46 -11.23 -12.02 2.34
C LEU A 46 -10.03 -11.22 2.84
N TYR A 47 -9.85 -11.12 4.17
CA TYR A 47 -8.76 -10.36 4.77
C TYR A 47 -7.39 -10.97 4.50
N ASP A 48 -7.30 -12.26 4.14
CA ASP A 48 -6.02 -12.94 3.90
C ASP A 48 -5.39 -12.58 2.55
N PHE A 49 -6.14 -11.87 1.69
CA PHE A 49 -5.75 -11.54 0.33
C PHE A 49 -5.81 -10.04 0.04
N VAL A 50 -5.04 -9.63 -0.96
CA VAL A 50 -5.15 -8.32 -1.63
C VAL A 50 -5.41 -8.54 -3.11
N TYR A 51 -6.18 -7.64 -3.72
CA TYR A 51 -6.44 -7.70 -5.16
C TYR A 51 -5.35 -6.98 -5.94
N ASP A 52 -4.60 -7.71 -6.77
CA ASP A 52 -3.68 -7.14 -7.76
C ASP A 52 -4.48 -6.73 -9.01
N GLN A 53 -4.70 -5.42 -9.15
CA GLN A 53 -5.44 -4.86 -10.29
C GLN A 53 -4.76 -5.09 -11.65
N LYS A 54 -3.43 -5.17 -11.69
CA LYS A 54 -2.68 -5.34 -12.95
C LYS A 54 -2.80 -6.78 -13.44
N LYS A 55 -2.61 -7.74 -12.54
CA LYS A 55 -2.69 -9.17 -12.84
C LYS A 55 -4.13 -9.69 -12.84
N LYS A 56 -5.06 -8.91 -12.28
CA LYS A 56 -6.46 -9.30 -12.05
C LYS A 56 -6.49 -10.63 -11.29
N VAL A 57 -5.85 -10.70 -10.13
CA VAL A 57 -5.87 -11.88 -9.24
C VAL A 57 -5.85 -11.43 -7.79
N TRP A 58 -6.42 -12.25 -6.92
CA TRP A 58 -6.25 -12.11 -5.47
C TRP A 58 -4.95 -12.82 -5.07
N ILE A 59 -4.08 -12.13 -4.37
CA ILE A 59 -2.79 -12.67 -3.91
C ILE A 59 -2.75 -12.65 -2.37
N PRO A 60 -2.18 -13.67 -1.71
CA PRO A 60 -1.94 -13.62 -0.28
C PRO A 60 -1.10 -12.40 0.10
N TRP A 61 -1.35 -11.79 1.27
CA TRP A 61 -0.58 -10.61 1.69
C TRP A 61 0.92 -10.87 1.78
N MET A 62 1.33 -12.06 2.25
CA MET A 62 2.76 -12.39 2.37
C MET A 62 3.47 -12.46 1.01
N ASP A 63 2.75 -12.73 -0.07
CA ASP A 63 3.31 -12.75 -1.43
C ASP A 63 3.56 -11.34 -1.99
N THR A 64 3.09 -10.29 -1.28
CA THR A 64 3.31 -8.89 -1.67
C THR A 64 4.65 -8.33 -1.17
N CYS A 65 5.25 -8.98 -0.18
CA CYS A 65 6.54 -8.57 0.39
C CYS A 65 7.66 -9.52 -0.07
N PRO A 66 8.90 -9.02 -0.20
CA PRO A 66 10.05 -9.89 -0.45
C PRO A 66 10.29 -10.81 0.75
N ASP A 67 11.01 -11.91 0.51
CA ASP A 67 11.41 -12.85 1.54
C ASP A 67 12.14 -12.14 2.69
N TYR A 68 11.69 -12.38 3.91
CA TYR A 68 12.29 -11.81 5.11
C TYR A 68 13.56 -12.58 5.48
N ILE A 69 14.71 -11.93 5.32
CA ILE A 69 16.03 -12.51 5.61
C ILE A 69 16.68 -11.74 6.76
N ILE A 70 16.92 -12.43 7.89
CA ILE A 70 17.68 -11.89 9.01
C ILE A 70 19.17 -12.03 8.69
N LYS A 71 19.90 -10.92 8.60
CA LYS A 71 21.36 -10.95 8.44
C LYS A 71 22.00 -11.24 9.80
N ALA A 72 23.08 -12.03 9.81
CA ALA A 72 23.74 -12.49 11.04
C ALA A 72 24.22 -11.36 12.00
N LYS A 73 24.29 -10.10 11.54
CA LYS A 73 24.71 -8.93 12.32
C LYS A 73 23.59 -7.91 12.54
N THR A 74 22.35 -8.22 12.19
CA THR A 74 21.22 -7.32 12.44
C THR A 74 20.96 -7.26 13.95
N ALA A 75 20.83 -6.04 14.49
CA ALA A 75 20.48 -5.87 15.90
C ALA A 75 19.06 -6.38 16.15
N PHE A 76 18.81 -6.99 17.31
CA PHE A 76 17.47 -7.52 17.63
C PHE A 76 16.38 -6.45 17.53
N THR A 77 16.69 -5.22 17.93
CA THR A 77 15.79 -4.06 17.85
C THR A 77 15.42 -3.65 16.42
N GLU A 78 16.17 -4.10 15.41
CA GLU A 78 15.92 -3.83 13.99
C GLU A 78 15.20 -4.98 13.29
N MET A 79 15.04 -6.13 13.96
CA MET A 79 14.38 -7.32 13.42
C MET A 79 12.86 -7.20 13.54
N ILE A 80 12.23 -6.61 12.53
CA ILE A 80 10.78 -6.51 12.45
C ILE A 80 10.28 -7.56 11.47
N VAL A 81 9.71 -8.64 12.00
CA VAL A 81 9.19 -9.73 11.19
C VAL A 81 7.86 -9.31 10.56
N PRO A 82 7.73 -9.29 9.22
CA PRO A 82 6.47 -8.99 8.58
C PRO A 82 5.45 -10.08 8.86
N THR A 83 4.29 -9.68 9.36
CA THR A 83 3.10 -10.50 9.50
C THR A 83 2.02 -10.04 8.51
N VAL A 84 1.03 -10.90 8.24
CA VAL A 84 -0.13 -10.56 7.41
C VAL A 84 -0.76 -9.24 7.84
N ASP A 85 -0.96 -9.03 9.14
CA ASP A 85 -1.56 -7.79 9.67
C ASP A 85 -0.67 -6.57 9.47
N SER A 86 0.64 -6.68 9.71
CA SER A 86 1.57 -5.56 9.50
C SER A 86 1.63 -5.13 8.03
N VAL A 87 1.64 -6.10 7.11
CA VAL A 87 1.66 -5.86 5.66
C VAL A 87 0.34 -5.24 5.20
N ARG A 88 -0.79 -5.83 5.60
CA ARG A 88 -2.13 -5.33 5.30
C ARG A 88 -2.35 -3.90 5.80
N ASN A 89 -2.04 -3.63 7.07
CA ASN A 89 -2.23 -2.31 7.65
C ASN A 89 -1.33 -1.28 6.97
N THR A 90 -0.05 -1.61 6.75
CA THR A 90 0.89 -0.73 6.05
C THR A 90 0.42 -0.41 4.64
N HIS A 91 -0.17 -1.37 3.93
CA HIS A 91 -0.74 -1.14 2.60
C HIS A 91 -1.86 -0.09 2.62
N VAL A 92 -2.81 -0.20 3.55
CA VAL A 92 -3.92 0.74 3.70
C VAL A 92 -3.40 2.13 4.11
N ILE A 93 -2.49 2.19 5.07
CA ILE A 93 -1.84 3.44 5.49
C ILE A 93 -1.13 4.10 4.30
N ASN A 94 -0.39 3.31 3.51
CA ASN A 94 0.30 3.81 2.34
C ASN A 94 -0.63 4.42 1.29
N MET A 95 -1.75 3.75 1.00
CA MET A 95 -2.76 4.29 0.10
C MET A 95 -3.32 5.63 0.61
N LEU A 96 -3.65 5.72 1.90
CA LEU A 96 -4.23 6.92 2.49
C LEU A 96 -3.24 8.08 2.55
N VAL A 97 -1.99 7.83 2.95
CA VAL A 97 -0.93 8.85 3.02
C VAL A 97 -0.61 9.40 1.63
N LYS A 98 -0.54 8.55 0.61
CA LYS A 98 -0.34 8.98 -0.79
C LYS A 98 -1.51 9.82 -1.33
N CYS A 99 -2.71 9.59 -0.82
CA CYS A 99 -3.88 10.42 -1.10
C CYS A 99 -4.01 11.65 -0.17
N HIS A 100 -2.95 11.96 0.60
CA HIS A 100 -2.91 13.06 1.57
C HIS A 100 -4.06 13.01 2.59
N LYS A 101 -4.43 11.82 3.05
CA LYS A 101 -5.43 11.61 4.10
C LYS A 101 -4.77 11.32 5.43
N HIS A 102 -5.31 11.91 6.50
CA HIS A 102 -4.90 11.60 7.87
C HIS A 102 -5.33 10.18 8.25
N VAL A 103 -4.48 9.48 9.01
CA VAL A 103 -4.71 8.09 9.42
C VAL A 103 -4.56 7.97 10.92
N LEU A 104 -5.53 7.30 11.56
CA LEU A 104 -5.46 6.90 12.95
C LEU A 104 -5.32 5.38 13.02
N SER A 105 -4.22 4.90 13.60
CA SER A 105 -3.97 3.48 13.80
C SER A 105 -4.21 3.08 15.25
N ILE A 106 -5.29 2.34 15.52
CA ILE A 106 -5.68 1.90 16.86
C ILE A 106 -5.28 0.45 17.13
N GLY A 107 -5.15 0.10 18.41
CA GLY A 107 -4.91 -1.27 18.88
C GLY A 107 -4.20 -1.30 20.23
N SER A 108 -4.19 -2.45 20.91
CA SER A 108 -3.61 -2.62 22.24
C SER A 108 -2.12 -2.24 22.30
N THR A 109 -1.64 -1.80 23.46
CA THR A 109 -0.20 -1.53 23.68
C THR A 109 0.64 -2.78 23.45
N GLY A 110 1.86 -2.62 22.92
CA GLY A 110 2.77 -3.74 22.66
C GLY A 110 2.52 -4.51 21.35
N THR A 111 1.55 -4.09 20.52
CA THR A 111 1.24 -4.74 19.22
C THR A 111 2.13 -4.30 18.05
N GLY A 112 3.24 -3.62 18.31
CA GLY A 112 4.19 -3.21 17.27
C GLY A 112 3.71 -2.11 16.32
N LYS A 113 2.60 -1.41 16.62
CA LYS A 113 2.04 -0.33 15.78
C LYS A 113 3.06 0.78 15.50
N THR A 114 3.66 1.34 16.55
CA THR A 114 4.66 2.42 16.46
C THR A 114 5.84 1.98 15.59
N VAL A 115 6.40 0.81 15.89
CA VAL A 115 7.53 0.24 15.14
C VAL A 115 7.20 0.00 13.67
N THR A 116 6.00 -0.50 13.37
CA THR A 116 5.54 -0.73 11.99
C THR A 116 5.39 0.60 11.23
N LEU A 117 4.78 1.61 11.85
CA LEU A 117 4.59 2.93 11.25
C LEU A 117 5.93 3.65 11.04
N GLU A 118 6.82 3.61 12.02
CA GLU A 118 8.17 4.17 11.87
C GLU A 118 8.93 3.50 10.74
N GLN A 119 8.89 2.16 10.66
CA GLN A 119 9.50 1.43 9.55
C GLN A 119 8.92 1.86 8.19
N TYR A 120 7.61 1.99 8.09
CA TYR A 120 6.95 2.48 6.88
C TYR A 120 7.39 3.91 6.52
N LEU A 121 7.31 4.84 7.46
CA LEU A 121 7.63 6.25 7.28
C LEU A 121 9.09 6.47 6.86
N TYR A 122 10.04 5.82 7.55
CA TYR A 122 11.47 6.04 7.33
C TYR A 122 12.09 5.16 6.24
N LYS A 123 11.49 4.00 5.90
CA LYS A 123 12.06 3.09 4.90
C LYS A 123 11.29 3.04 3.58
N GLN A 124 9.97 3.23 3.59
CA GLN A 124 9.15 3.02 2.39
C GLN A 124 8.79 4.32 1.65
N ILE A 125 8.62 5.45 2.37
CA ILE A 125 8.19 6.71 1.76
C ILE A 125 9.15 7.89 1.95
N ALA A 126 10.31 7.65 2.56
CA ALA A 126 11.29 8.69 2.92
C ALA A 126 11.84 9.53 1.75
N GLN A 127 11.64 9.08 0.50
CA GLN A 127 12.07 9.83 -0.69
C GLN A 127 11.18 11.04 -0.99
N GLU A 128 9.88 10.94 -0.72
CA GLU A 128 8.88 11.99 -1.02
C GLU A 128 8.29 12.60 0.26
N TYR A 129 8.38 11.88 1.38
CA TYR A 129 7.76 12.25 2.64
C TYR A 129 8.79 12.32 3.75
N ILE A 130 8.76 13.42 4.51
CA ILE A 130 9.66 13.69 5.63
C ILE A 130 8.87 13.52 6.93
N PRO A 131 9.13 12.46 7.71
CA PRO A 131 8.42 12.23 8.96
C PRO A 131 8.82 13.24 10.04
N ILE A 132 7.83 13.81 10.73
CA ILE A 132 8.00 14.60 11.94
C ILE A 132 7.41 13.81 13.12
N PRO A 133 8.22 13.06 13.88
CA PRO A 133 7.72 12.32 15.03
C PRO A 133 7.45 13.28 16.20
N LEU A 134 6.27 13.11 16.80
CA LEU A 134 5.82 13.72 18.04
C LEU A 134 5.42 12.58 18.98
N ARG A 135 6.08 12.47 20.14
CA ARG A 135 5.73 11.46 21.14
C ARG A 135 5.05 12.16 22.30
N PHE A 136 3.75 11.91 22.46
CA PHE A 136 2.98 12.54 23.51
C PHE A 136 3.16 11.79 24.83
N SER A 137 3.11 12.56 25.91
CA SER A 137 3.17 12.07 27.28
C SER A 137 2.26 12.91 28.16
N ALA A 138 2.11 12.52 29.43
CA ALA A 138 1.33 13.25 30.43
C ALA A 138 1.81 14.70 30.68
N GLN A 139 2.97 15.10 30.17
CA GLN A 139 3.54 16.44 30.32
C GLN A 139 3.58 17.23 28.99
N THR A 140 3.11 16.64 27.89
CA THR A 140 3.08 17.34 26.60
C THR A 140 2.04 18.46 26.65
N SER A 141 2.47 19.69 26.40
CA SER A 141 1.61 20.87 26.29
C SER A 141 1.50 21.35 24.84
N ALA A 142 0.47 22.14 24.53
CA ALA A 142 0.31 22.74 23.20
C ALA A 142 1.56 23.53 22.76
N THR A 143 2.16 24.30 23.68
CA THR A 143 3.40 25.05 23.42
C THR A 143 4.58 24.13 23.12
N ALA A 144 4.71 23.01 23.84
CA ALA A 144 5.77 22.04 23.58
C ALA A 144 5.60 21.35 22.22
N THR A 145 4.36 21.02 21.85
CA THR A 145 4.02 20.45 20.54
C THR A 145 4.32 21.43 19.41
N GLN A 146 3.93 22.70 19.54
CA GLN A 146 4.20 23.73 18.54
C GLN A 146 5.70 23.92 18.33
N ARG A 147 6.48 24.07 19.42
CA ARG A 147 7.95 24.15 19.33
C ARG A 147 8.56 22.94 18.63
N SER A 148 8.11 21.74 18.97
CA SER A 148 8.61 20.50 18.36
C SER A 148 8.33 20.41 16.85
N LEU A 149 7.25 21.03 16.38
CA LEU A 149 6.93 21.16 14.96
C LEU A 149 7.80 22.24 14.31
N ASP A 150 7.81 23.45 14.87
CA ASP A 150 8.54 24.60 14.34
C ASP A 150 10.05 24.30 14.21
N ASP A 151 10.64 23.61 15.19
CA ASP A 151 12.05 23.23 15.20
C ASP A 151 12.43 22.26 14.07
N LYS A 152 11.46 21.50 13.53
CA LYS A 152 11.68 20.50 12.49
C LYS A 152 11.27 20.97 11.10
N MET A 153 10.55 22.09 11.01
CA MET A 153 10.07 22.61 9.74
C MET A 153 11.01 23.68 9.18
N GLU A 154 11.21 23.69 7.87
CA GLU A 154 12.04 24.70 7.22
C GLU A 154 11.25 25.96 6.89
N ARG A 155 11.84 27.13 7.17
CA ARG A 155 11.29 28.42 6.77
C ARG A 155 11.52 28.64 5.28
N ARG A 156 10.44 28.76 4.50
CA ARG A 156 10.51 28.94 3.04
C ARG A 156 10.56 30.40 2.63
N ARG A 157 9.71 31.23 3.24
CA ARG A 157 9.63 32.68 3.05
C ARG A 157 9.02 33.32 4.29
N THR A 158 8.95 34.64 4.33
CA THR A 158 8.32 35.36 5.46
C THR A 158 6.89 34.85 5.69
N GLY A 159 6.65 34.28 6.86
CA GLY A 159 5.36 33.73 7.26
C GLY A 159 5.02 32.35 6.70
N ILE A 160 5.91 31.68 5.97
CA ILE A 160 5.66 30.31 5.46
C ILE A 160 6.74 29.35 5.91
N VAL A 161 6.29 28.28 6.56
CA VAL A 161 7.10 27.15 7.00
C VAL A 161 6.54 25.89 6.33
N GLY A 162 7.40 25.00 5.84
CA GLY A 162 6.96 23.81 5.13
C GLY A 162 8.10 22.99 4.52
N SER A 163 7.79 21.79 4.06
CA SER A 163 8.77 20.83 3.55
C SER A 163 9.50 21.34 2.31
N PRO A 164 10.74 20.90 2.01
CA PRO A 164 11.49 21.17 0.78
C PRO A 164 10.68 20.94 -0.51
N PRO A 165 11.00 21.62 -1.64
CA PRO A 165 10.16 21.57 -2.83
C PRO A 165 10.18 20.15 -3.38
N GLY A 166 9.00 19.61 -3.71
CA GLY A 166 8.88 18.21 -4.15
C GLY A 166 8.84 17.19 -3.02
N SER A 167 8.70 17.62 -1.76
CA SER A 167 8.50 16.72 -0.62
C SER A 167 7.35 17.18 0.27
N TYR A 168 6.84 16.29 1.12
CA TYR A 168 5.75 16.54 2.06
C TYR A 168 6.17 16.21 3.49
N TYR A 169 5.80 17.02 4.48
CA TYR A 169 5.90 16.58 5.87
C TYR A 169 4.79 15.60 6.23
N VAL A 170 5.13 14.58 7.01
CA VAL A 170 4.16 13.67 7.65
C VAL A 170 4.35 13.77 9.15
N VAL A 171 3.41 14.43 9.83
CA VAL A 171 3.42 14.47 11.29
C VAL A 171 2.95 13.12 11.82
N PHE A 172 3.85 12.41 12.50
CA PHE A 172 3.56 11.14 13.13
C PHE A 172 3.42 11.37 14.64
N VAL A 173 2.22 11.16 15.17
CA VAL A 173 1.95 11.30 16.59
C VAL A 173 1.84 9.92 17.23
N ASP A 174 2.73 9.65 18.18
CA ASP A 174 2.69 8.46 19.02
C ASP A 174 2.00 8.78 20.36
N ASP A 175 1.27 7.81 20.90
CA ASP A 175 0.57 7.89 22.19
C ASP A 175 -0.42 9.07 22.36
N LEU A 176 -1.44 9.12 21.50
CA LEU A 176 -2.53 10.12 21.59
C LEU A 176 -3.36 10.07 22.88
N ASN A 177 -3.32 8.96 23.63
CA ASN A 177 -4.16 8.75 24.82
C ASN A 177 -3.52 9.29 26.11
N MET A 178 -2.36 9.94 26.05
CA MET A 178 -1.59 10.37 27.22
C MET A 178 -1.50 11.87 27.53
N PRO A 179 -1.94 12.85 26.72
CA PRO A 179 -2.03 14.23 27.18
C PRO A 179 -3.03 14.35 28.35
N LYS A 180 -2.73 15.19 29.36
CA LYS A 180 -3.69 15.52 30.42
C LYS A 180 -4.93 16.16 29.79
N LEU A 181 -6.12 15.70 30.20
CA LEU A 181 -7.38 16.37 29.86
C LEU A 181 -7.27 17.85 30.25
N GLU A 182 -7.47 18.76 29.31
CA GLU A 182 -7.65 20.16 29.65
C GLU A 182 -8.95 20.32 30.47
N ILE A 183 -9.04 21.36 31.31
CA ILE A 183 -10.20 21.67 32.16
C ILE A 183 -11.51 21.74 31.33
N TYR A 184 -11.40 22.02 30.03
CA TYR A 184 -12.51 22.13 29.10
C TYR A 184 -12.67 20.94 28.14
N GLY A 185 -11.94 19.84 28.35
CA GLY A 185 -12.09 18.59 27.59
C GLY A 185 -11.46 18.58 26.20
N ALA A 186 -10.52 19.50 25.92
CA ALA A 186 -9.62 19.41 24.77
C ALA A 186 -8.34 18.62 25.13
#